data_AF-A0A1E5JZ19-F1
#
_entry.id   AF-A0A1E5JZ19-F1
#
_cell.length_a   1.000
_cell.length_b   1.000
_cell.length_c   1.000
_cell.angle_alpha   90.00
_cell.angle_beta   90.00
_cell.angle_gamma   90.00
#
_symmetry.space_group_name_H-M   'P 1'
#
loop_
_entity.id
_entity.type
_entity.pdbx_description
1 polymer ?
#
loop_
_entity_poly.entity_id
_entity_poly.type
_entity_poly.pdbx_seq_one_letter_code
_entity_poly.pdbx_strand_id
1 'polypeptide(L)'
;MIIKILILILSYVFIGIIVGLFYVAVLLSIFYLMKKIFHMNESKWTSLFKIHNGLGVYYTLIIPWIITILIMFPIIVSWFELIGLEYNILASVSIVLLLLITTAWKFYKGREVLARISR
;
A
#
# COMPACT_ATOMS: atom_id res chain seq x y z
N MET A 1 -21.52 10.72 22.07
CA MET A 1 -20.76 9.46 21.90
C MET A 1 -20.94 8.85 20.51
N ILE A 2 -22.18 8.56 20.08
CA ILE A 2 -22.47 7.92 18.77
C ILE A 2 -21.92 8.73 17.57
N ILE A 3 -22.09 10.06 17.57
CA ILE A 3 -21.60 10.93 16.49
C ILE A 3 -20.07 10.85 16.34
N LYS A 4 -19.32 10.83 17.45
CA LYS A 4 -17.85 10.71 17.43
C LYS A 4 -17.40 9.37 16.84
N ILE A 5 -18.12 8.29 17.17
CA ILE A 5 -17.86 6.94 16.62
C ILE A 5 -18.16 6.92 15.11
N LEU A 6 -19.25 7.55 14.66
CA LEU A 6 -19.60 7.64 13.25
C LEU A 6 -18.51 8.38 12.45
N ILE A 7 -18.01 9.50 12.97
CA ILE A 7 -16.92 10.28 12.37
C ILE A 7 -15.63 9.45 12.27
N LEU A 8 -15.32 8.65 13.29
CA LEU A 8 -14.17 7.75 13.28
C LEU A 8 -14.31 6.70 12.16
N ILE A 9 -15.45 6.03 12.06
CA ILE A 9 -15.70 5.00 11.03
C ILE A 9 -15.61 5.61 9.63
N LEU A 10 -16.26 6.76 9.41
CA LEU A 10 -16.20 7.46 8.13
C LEU A 10 -14.77 7.90 7.78
N SER A 11 -14.01 8.38 8.76
CA SER A 11 -12.60 8.72 8.57
C SER A 11 -11.77 7.50 8.16
N TYR A 12 -12.03 6.33 8.76
CA TYR A 12 -11.29 5.11 8.43
C TYR A 12 -11.57 4.64 7.00
N VAL A 13 -12.83 4.68 6.58
CA VAL A 13 -13.22 4.37 5.20
C VAL A 13 -12.59 5.36 4.23
N PHE A 14 -12.69 6.66 4.53
CA PHE A 14 -12.15 7.73 3.69
C PHE A 14 -10.62 7.63 3.54
N ILE A 15 -9.89 7.49 4.65
CA ILE A 15 -8.44 7.29 4.64
C ILE A 15 -8.07 6.02 3.88
N GLY A 16 -8.80 4.93 4.09
CA GLY A 16 -8.56 3.68 3.37
C GLY A 16 -8.64 3.85 1.84
N ILE A 17 -9.63 4.62 1.36
CA ILE A 17 -9.77 4.95 -0.07
C ILE A 17 -8.59 5.80 -0.54
N ILE A 18 -8.22 6.86 0.20
CA ILE A 18 -7.09 7.73 -0.17
C ILE A 18 -5.79 6.94 -0.23
N VAL A 19 -5.49 6.13 0.79
CA VAL A 19 -4.28 5.30 0.82
C VAL A 19 -4.27 4.32 -0.35
N GLY A 20 -5.42 3.71 -0.68
CA GLY A 20 -5.55 2.80 -1.81
C GLY A 20 -5.25 3.49 -3.15
N LEU A 21 -5.83 4.67 -3.38
CA LEU A 21 -5.57 5.46 -4.59
C LEU A 21 -4.10 5.92 -4.66
N PHE A 22 -3.55 6.36 -3.53
CA PHE A 22 -2.16 6.79 -3.45
C PHE A 22 -1.20 5.63 -3.76
N TYR A 23 -1.46 4.45 -3.22
CA TYR A 23 -0.67 3.25 -3.52
C TYR A 23 -0.66 2.92 -5.02
N VAL A 24 -1.83 2.97 -5.69
CA VAL A 24 -1.91 2.75 -7.14
C VAL A 24 -1.11 3.80 -7.90
N ALA A 25 -1.19 5.07 -7.50
CA ALA A 25 -0.42 6.14 -8.11
C ALA A 25 1.11 5.94 -7.94
N VAL A 26 1.56 5.57 -6.75
CA VAL A 26 2.99 5.27 -6.47
C VAL A 26 3.44 4.07 -7.31
N LEU A 27 2.65 3.00 -7.35
CA LEU A 27 2.94 1.80 -8.14
C LEU A 27 3.13 2.14 -9.63
N LEU A 28 2.16 2.84 -10.22
CA LEU A 28 2.22 3.26 -11.63
C LEU A 28 3.39 4.20 -11.91
N SER A 29 3.69 5.10 -10.97
CA SER A 29 4.84 6.00 -11.07
C SER A 29 6.16 5.24 -11.10
N ILE A 30 6.31 4.21 -10.25
CA ILE A 30 7.50 3.34 -10.25
C ILE A 30 7.62 2.59 -11.59
N PHE A 31 6.53 2.00 -12.09
CA PHE A 31 6.55 1.34 -13.40
C PHE A 31 6.95 2.30 -14.54
N TYR A 32 6.39 3.51 -14.53
CA TYR A 32 6.74 4.55 -15.50
C TYR A 32 8.21 4.95 -15.41
N LEU A 33 8.71 5.22 -14.21
CA LEU A 33 10.11 5.58 -13.97
C LEU A 33 11.05 4.46 -14.38
N MET A 34 10.74 3.21 -14.04
CA MET A 34 11.55 2.07 -14.44
C MET A 34 11.61 1.92 -15.96
N LYS A 35 10.47 2.08 -16.64
CA LYS A 35 10.42 2.06 -18.10
C LYS A 35 11.28 3.18 -18.70
N LYS A 36 11.19 4.40 -18.17
CA LYS A 36 11.89 5.58 -18.68
C LYS A 36 13.39 5.56 -18.40
N ILE A 37 13.81 5.16 -17.20
CA ILE A 37 15.22 5.20 -16.76
C ILE A 37 15.98 3.97 -17.28
N PHE A 38 15.43 2.77 -17.11
CA PHE A 38 16.13 1.52 -17.45
C PHE A 38 15.78 0.98 -18.84
N HIS A 39 14.96 1.71 -19.60
CA HIS A 39 14.48 1.31 -20.93
C HIS A 39 13.91 -0.12 -20.88
N MET A 40 13.00 -0.36 -19.94
CA MET A 40 12.42 -1.68 -19.72
C MET A 40 11.57 -2.10 -20.92
N ASN A 41 11.86 -3.30 -21.44
CA ASN A 41 11.07 -3.99 -22.46
C ASN A 41 10.49 -5.28 -21.86
N GLU A 42 9.69 -6.03 -22.63
CA GLU A 42 9.03 -7.25 -22.15
C GLU A 42 10.03 -8.26 -21.58
N SER A 43 11.12 -8.54 -22.29
CA SER A 43 12.17 -9.47 -21.84
C SER A 43 12.77 -9.05 -20.48
N LYS A 44 13.09 -7.77 -20.29
CA LYS A 44 13.62 -7.24 -19.03
C LYS A 44 12.59 -7.32 -17.90
N TRP A 45 11.31 -7.04 -18.18
CA TRP A 45 10.23 -7.20 -17.20
C TRP A 45 10.07 -8.65 -16.78
N THR A 46 10.02 -9.57 -17.74
CA THR A 46 9.95 -11.01 -17.46
C THR A 46 11.14 -11.48 -16.65
N SER A 47 12.36 -11.05 -17.00
CA SER A 47 13.56 -11.38 -16.23
C SER A 47 13.47 -10.84 -14.80
N LEU A 48 13.05 -9.58 -14.63
CA LEU A 48 12.91 -8.96 -13.31
C LEU A 48 11.88 -9.70 -12.46
N PHE A 49 10.71 -10.01 -13.01
CA PHE A 49 9.66 -10.73 -12.29
C PHE A 49 10.06 -12.16 -11.93
N LYS A 50 10.85 -12.83 -12.77
CA LYS A 50 11.34 -14.20 -12.51
C LYS A 50 12.55 -14.27 -11.57
N ILE A 51 13.13 -13.15 -11.13
CA ILE A 51 14.24 -13.13 -10.16
C ILE A 51 13.88 -14.01 -8.97
N HIS A 52 14.79 -14.93 -8.62
CA HIS A 52 14.69 -15.82 -7.45
C HIS A 52 13.32 -16.51 -7.33
N ASN A 53 12.87 -17.20 -8.39
CA ASN A 53 11.60 -17.93 -8.42
C ASN A 53 10.36 -17.06 -8.21
N GLY A 54 10.32 -15.85 -8.78
CA GLY A 54 9.14 -14.98 -8.71
C GLY A 54 9.20 -13.90 -7.62
N LEU A 55 10.29 -13.80 -6.85
CA LEU A 55 10.48 -12.75 -5.82
C LEU A 55 10.44 -11.34 -6.40
N GLY A 56 10.84 -11.17 -7.66
CA GLY A 56 10.76 -9.89 -8.35
C GLY A 56 9.38 -9.25 -8.34
N VAL A 57 8.32 -10.06 -8.52
CA VAL A 57 6.93 -9.59 -8.46
C VAL A 57 6.60 -9.04 -7.07
N TYR A 58 7.06 -9.71 -6.01
CA TYR A 58 6.85 -9.23 -4.64
C TYR A 58 7.52 -7.91 -4.38
N TYR A 59 8.79 -7.76 -4.79
CA TYR A 59 9.49 -6.50 -4.61
C TYR A 59 8.80 -5.35 -5.34
N THR A 60 8.32 -5.58 -6.57
CA THR A 60 7.61 -4.55 -7.34
C THR A 60 6.28 -4.12 -6.75
N LEU A 61 5.70 -4.90 -5.82
CA LEU A 61 4.46 -4.55 -5.15
C LEU A 61 4.71 -4.04 -3.71
N ILE A 62 5.63 -4.65 -2.98
CA ILE A 62 5.95 -4.29 -1.58
C ILE A 62 6.69 -2.96 -1.48
N ILE A 63 7.63 -2.68 -2.38
CA ILE A 63 8.37 -1.40 -2.35
C ILE A 63 7.41 -0.20 -2.47
N PRO A 64 6.52 -0.12 -3.48
CA PRO A 64 5.50 0.93 -3.54
C PRO A 64 4.63 1.00 -2.29
N TRP A 65 4.30 -0.14 -1.68
CA TRP A 65 3.49 -0.19 -0.46
C TRP A 65 4.22 0.44 0.73
N ILE A 66 5.50 0.14 0.93
CA ILE A 66 6.32 0.75 1.99
C ILE A 66 6.37 2.27 1.81
N ILE A 67 6.61 2.75 0.58
CA ILE A 67 6.63 4.18 0.27
C ILE A 67 5.27 4.83 0.59
N THR A 68 4.17 4.16 0.23
CA THR A 68 2.81 4.62 0.52
C THR A 68 2.61 4.80 2.02
N ILE A 69 2.97 3.81 2.83
CA ILE A 69 2.82 3.89 4.30
C ILE A 69 3.69 5.01 4.88
N LEU A 70 4.96 5.12 4.45
CA LEU A 70 5.87 6.15 4.95
C LEU A 70 5.35 7.57 4.70
N ILE A 71 4.75 7.82 3.54
CA ILE A 71 4.20 9.14 3.17
C ILE A 71 2.83 9.37 3.82
N MET A 72 1.96 8.36 3.81
CA MET A 72 0.59 8.50 4.30
C MET A 72 0.49 8.54 5.82
N PHE A 73 1.44 7.94 6.55
CA PHE A 73 1.43 7.95 8.01
C PHE A 73 1.34 9.36 8.63
N PRO A 74 2.22 10.33 8.30
CA PRO A 74 2.09 11.69 8.85
C PRO A 74 0.80 12.38 8.42
N ILE A 75 0.32 12.14 7.18
CA ILE A 75 -0.94 12.72 6.68
C ILE A 75 -2.13 12.22 7.52
N ILE A 76 -2.13 10.93 7.85
CA ILE A 76 -3.15 10.30 8.69
C ILE A 76 -3.13 10.87 10.11
N VAL A 77 -1.94 11.05 10.70
CA VAL A 77 -1.80 11.68 12.01
C VAL A 77 -2.39 13.09 12.00
N SER A 78 -2.00 13.92 11.03
CA SER A 78 -2.54 15.28 10.89
C SER A 78 -4.05 15.29 10.66
N TRP A 79 -4.61 14.32 9.93
CA TRP A 79 -6.07 14.20 9.78
C TRP A 79 -6.77 13.94 11.11
N PHE A 80 -6.26 13.01 11.92
CA PHE A 80 -6.86 12.70 13.23
C PHE A 80 -6.70 13.83 14.25
N GLU A 81 -5.64 14.63 14.14
CA GLU A 81 -5.48 15.89 14.88
C GLU A 81 -6.54 16.92 14.48
N LEU A 82 -6.77 17.11 13.17
CA LEU A 82 -7.73 18.09 12.65
C LEU A 82 -9.17 17.80 13.09
N ILE A 83 -9.57 16.54 13.20
CA ILE A 83 -10.92 16.17 13.65
C ILE A 83 -11.06 16.15 15.18
N GLY A 84 -10.03 16.57 15.92
CA GLY A 84 -10.07 16.74 17.38
C GLY A 84 -10.21 15.42 18.15
N LEU A 85 -9.60 14.34 17.65
CA LEU A 85 -9.69 13.03 18.28
C LEU A 85 -8.64 12.90 19.38
N GLU A 86 -9.08 12.71 20.63
CA GLU A 86 -8.21 12.64 21.83
C GLU A 86 -7.12 11.55 21.74
N TYR A 87 -7.39 10.45 21.02
CA TYR A 87 -6.47 9.33 20.82
C TYR A 87 -5.95 9.27 19.37
N ASN A 88 -5.65 10.41 18.77
CA ASN A 88 -5.17 10.57 17.39
C ASN A 88 -4.02 9.61 17.01
N ILE A 89 -3.00 9.45 17.86
CA ILE A 89 -1.86 8.57 17.59
C ILE A 89 -2.29 7.09 17.56
N LEU A 90 -3.08 6.66 18.54
CA LEU A 90 -3.62 5.30 18.60
C LEU A 90 -4.54 5.01 17.42
N ALA A 91 -5.39 5.96 17.04
CA ALA A 91 -6.24 5.86 15.86
C ALA A 91 -5.39 5.70 14.58
N SER A 92 -4.36 6.54 14.43
CA SER A 92 -3.41 6.49 13.29
C SER A 92 -2.65 5.17 13.21
N VAL A 93 -2.13 4.68 14.33
CA VAL A 93 -1.44 3.38 14.39
C VAL A 93 -2.41 2.25 14.05
N SER A 94 -3.64 2.28 14.58
CA SER A 94 -4.61 1.21 14.35
C SER A 94 -5.03 1.10 12.88
N ILE A 95 -5.23 2.23 12.18
CA ILE A 95 -5.59 2.19 10.76
C ILE A 95 -4.42 1.71 9.91
N VAL A 96 -3.19 2.10 10.25
CA VAL A 96 -1.97 1.63 9.55
C VAL A 96 -1.76 0.14 9.77
N LEU A 97 -1.99 -0.37 10.99
CA LEU A 97 -1.98 -1.80 11.27
C LEU A 97 -3.06 -2.53 10.48
N LEU A 98 -4.27 -1.99 10.41
CA LEU A 98 -5.37 -2.59 9.64
C LEU A 98 -5.03 -2.66 8.14
N LEU A 99 -4.43 -1.60 7.60
CA LEU A 99 -3.94 -1.55 6.22
C LEU A 99 -2.78 -2.54 5.99
N LEU A 100 -1.84 -2.66 6.93
CA LEU A 100 -0.73 -3.62 6.85
C LEU A 100 -1.23 -5.06 6.88
N ILE A 101 -2.12 -5.40 7.81
CA ILE A 101 -2.66 -6.76 7.96
C ILE A 101 -3.46 -7.15 6.71
N THR A 102 -4.34 -6.28 6.24
CA THR A 102 -5.15 -6.56 5.04
C THR A 102 -4.29 -6.73 3.79
N THR A 103 -3.23 -5.93 3.67
CA THR A 103 -2.29 -6.01 2.54
C THR A 103 -1.40 -7.25 2.64
N ALA A 104 -0.83 -7.53 3.81
CA ALA A 104 -0.04 -8.73 4.06
C ALA A 104 -0.86 -10.02 3.82
N TRP A 105 -2.12 -10.03 4.24
CA TRP A 105 -3.04 -11.13 3.97
C TRP A 105 -3.27 -11.33 2.47
N LYS A 106 -3.54 -10.25 1.72
CA LYS A 106 -3.68 -10.30 0.26
C LYS A 106 -2.43 -10.82 -0.41
N PHE A 107 -1.24 -10.41 0.03
CA PHE A 107 0.03 -10.91 -0.50
C PHE A 107 0.27 -12.38 -0.16
N TYR A 108 -0.04 -12.80 1.06
CA TYR A 108 0.08 -14.20 1.48
C TYR A 108 -0.84 -15.09 0.64
N LYS A 109 -2.12 -14.73 0.51
CA LYS A 109 -3.07 -15.47 -0.33
C LYS A 109 -2.71 -15.42 -1.82
N GLY A 110 -2.23 -14.28 -2.29
CA GLY A 110 -1.79 -14.09 -3.68
C GLY A 110 -0.54 -14.88 -4.03
N ARG A 111 0.23 -15.35 -3.03
CA ARG A 111 1.48 -16.08 -3.27
C ARG A 111 1.30 -17.39 -4.01
N GLU A 112 0.26 -18.15 -3.70
CA GLU A 112 -0.01 -19.42 -4.37
C GLU A 112 -0.45 -19.25 -5.83
N VAL A 113 -1.04 -18.10 -6.16
CA VAL A 113 -1.45 -17.73 -7.51
C VAL A 113 -0.25 -17.21 -8.31
N LEU A 114 0.55 -16.31 -7.72
CA LEU A 114 1.75 -15.75 -8.35
C LEU A 114 2.83 -16.81 -8.59
N ALA A 115 3.04 -17.73 -7.65
CA ALA A 115 3.99 -18.84 -7.80
C ALA A 115 3.60 -19.84 -8.91
N ARG A 116 2.32 -19.88 -9.30
CA ARG A 116 1.83 -20.67 -10.44
C ARG A 116 2.07 -19.98 -11.79
N ILE A 117 2.02 -18.64 -11.82
CA ILE A 117 2.22 -17.83 -13.04
C ILE A 117 3.72 -17.64 -13.35
N SER A 118 4.58 -17.72 -12.33
CA SER A 118 6.04 -17.56 -12.49
C SER A 118 6.77 -18.84 -12.93
N ARG A 119 6.11 -20.00 -12.96
CA ARG A 119 6.63 -21.26 -13.54
C ARG A 119 6.33 -21.30 -15.03
#